data_AF-A0A522PT80-F1
#
_entry.id   AF-A0A522PT80-F1
#
_cell.length_a   1.000
_cell.length_b   1.000
_cell.length_c   1.000
_cell.angle_alpha   90.00
_cell.angle_beta   90.00
_cell.angle_gamma   90.00
#
_symmetry.space_group_name_H-M   'P 1'
#
loop_
_entity.id
_entity.type
_entity.pdbx_description
1 polymer ?
#
loop_
_entity_poly.entity_id
_entity_poly.type
_entity_poly.pdbx_seq_one_letter_code
_entity_poly.pdbx_strand_id
1 'polypeptide(L)'
;MRKKKYMVAILAAMSLLAIAMPSAWAKKRHESVSPDDPTYKLYQLLNDSYGGKLTDYYLLANLYPDPQAPSSQLQRVICVDYDKARFFGRLRIYVRSVGQLTPDQMKTYDAKQVYDFGESDDTKYEKIDPGELGGTGDLYLKASADGPLVTAPITDEARQDYDMLITKYLLPALQKK
;
A
#
# COMPACT_ATOMS: atom_id res chain seq x y z
N MET A 1 79.91 35.61 -11.63
CA MET A 1 80.03 34.53 -10.61
C MET A 1 79.14 34.86 -9.41
N ARG A 2 78.47 33.83 -8.85
CA ARG A 2 77.56 33.79 -7.67
C ARG A 2 76.11 34.26 -7.93
N LYS A 3 75.26 33.40 -8.52
CA LYS A 3 74.35 32.40 -7.88
C LYS A 3 73.10 33.10 -7.30
N LYS A 4 71.98 33.24 -8.03
CA LYS A 4 70.90 32.25 -8.26
C LYS A 4 70.66 31.32 -7.05
N LYS A 5 69.48 31.49 -6.41
CA LYS A 5 68.62 30.50 -5.72
C LYS A 5 67.99 31.14 -4.48
N TYR A 6 66.82 31.79 -4.61
CA TYR A 6 65.75 31.85 -3.59
C TYR A 6 64.45 32.31 -4.28
N MET A 7 64.09 31.65 -5.38
CA MET A 7 62.69 31.48 -5.78
C MET A 7 62.28 30.11 -5.22
N VAL A 8 61.01 29.96 -4.84
CA VAL A 8 60.38 28.77 -4.23
C VAL A 8 60.39 28.75 -2.70
N ALA A 9 59.65 29.68 -2.11
CA ALA A 9 59.03 29.66 -0.78
C ALA A 9 58.48 31.09 -0.61
N ILE A 10 57.21 31.44 -0.78
CA ILE A 10 55.99 30.89 -0.21
C ILE A 10 54.87 31.39 -1.14
N LEU A 11 54.43 30.54 -2.08
CA LEU A 11 53.27 30.80 -2.94
C LEU A 11 52.52 29.48 -3.07
N ALA A 12 52.19 28.91 -1.92
CA ALA A 12 51.49 27.64 -1.75
C ALA A 12 50.74 27.61 -0.41
N ALA A 13 50.04 28.69 -0.08
CA ALA A 13 49.21 28.79 1.13
C ALA A 13 47.88 29.54 0.87
N MET A 14 47.36 29.47 -0.35
CA MET A 14 46.02 29.97 -0.71
C MET A 14 45.31 29.02 -1.67
N SER A 15 45.21 27.76 -1.26
CA SER A 15 44.39 26.79 -1.96
C SER A 15 43.88 25.77 -0.95
N LEU A 16 42.55 25.62 -0.93
CA LEU A 16 41.74 24.64 -0.20
C LEU A 16 41.36 24.98 1.24
N LEU A 17 40.44 25.94 1.39
CA LEU A 17 39.34 25.82 2.35
C LEU A 17 38.06 26.42 1.75
N ALA A 18 37.68 25.90 0.57
CA ALA A 18 36.27 25.84 0.25
C ALA A 18 35.68 24.75 1.14
N ILE A 19 35.26 25.13 2.35
CA ILE A 19 34.37 24.29 3.15
C ILE A 19 33.11 24.19 2.32
N ALA A 20 32.99 23.09 1.57
CA ALA A 20 31.73 22.63 1.05
C ALA A 20 30.83 22.49 2.27
N MET A 21 29.96 23.49 2.51
CA MET A 21 28.84 23.28 3.40
C MET A 21 28.12 22.08 2.82
N PRO A 22 28.04 20.94 3.51
CA PRO A 22 27.07 19.94 3.10
C PRO A 22 25.75 20.69 3.22
N SER A 23 25.10 20.96 2.10
CA SER A 23 23.70 21.30 2.12
C SER A 23 23.04 20.11 2.80
N ALA A 24 22.83 20.26 4.11
CA ALA A 24 22.02 19.38 4.90
C ALA A 24 20.58 19.62 4.45
N TRP A 25 20.29 19.25 3.20
CA TRP A 25 19.08 18.54 2.89
C TRP A 25 19.15 17.23 3.68
N ALA A 26 18.95 17.35 4.99
CA ALA A 26 18.31 16.33 5.73
C ALA A 26 17.01 16.11 4.97
N LYS A 27 16.99 15.08 4.10
CA LYS A 27 15.77 14.42 3.65
C LYS A 27 14.92 14.40 4.90
N LYS A 28 13.82 15.15 4.90
CA LYS A 28 12.82 15.13 5.97
C LYS A 28 12.59 13.64 6.20
N ARG A 29 13.12 13.09 7.30
CA ARG A 29 12.97 11.66 7.56
C ARG A 29 11.46 11.50 7.65
N HIS A 30 10.88 10.75 6.72
CA HIS A 30 9.51 10.30 6.90
C HIS A 30 9.45 9.76 8.33
N GLU A 31 8.39 10.13 9.06
CA GLU A 31 8.16 9.55 10.37
C GLU A 31 8.34 8.03 10.22
N SER A 32 9.20 7.46 11.05
CA SER A 32 9.52 6.04 10.95
C SER A 32 8.22 5.29 11.20
N VAL A 33 7.65 4.71 10.14
CA VAL A 33 6.46 3.86 10.24
C VAL A 33 6.78 2.74 11.22
N SER A 34 5.86 2.46 12.13
CA SER A 34 6.03 1.38 13.11
C SER A 34 6.32 0.06 12.39
N PRO A 35 7.35 -0.70 12.79
CA PRO A 35 7.57 -2.05 12.26
C PRO A 35 6.37 -2.97 12.49
N ASP A 36 5.52 -2.65 13.47
CA ASP A 36 4.34 -3.42 13.80
C ASP A 36 3.10 -3.07 12.98
N ASP A 37 3.15 -1.98 12.22
CA ASP A 37 2.07 -1.54 11.35
C ASP A 37 1.72 -2.61 10.30
N PRO A 38 0.43 -2.98 10.15
CA PRO A 38 0.04 -4.05 9.26
C PRO A 38 0.28 -3.71 7.78
N THR A 39 0.14 -2.45 7.39
CA THR A 39 0.43 -2.00 6.02
C THR A 39 1.92 -2.09 5.74
N TYR A 40 2.76 -1.65 6.67
CA TYR A 40 4.20 -1.75 6.56
C TYR A 40 4.64 -3.20 6.39
N LYS A 41 4.14 -4.11 7.23
CA LYS A 41 4.39 -5.56 7.11
C LYS A 41 3.96 -6.11 5.75
N LEU A 42 2.82 -5.66 5.23
CA LEU A 42 2.34 -6.06 3.91
C LEU A 42 3.28 -5.54 2.80
N TYR A 43 3.71 -4.29 2.85
CA TYR A 43 4.65 -3.72 1.90
C TYR A 43 5.99 -4.46 1.91
N GLN A 44 6.50 -4.81 3.09
CA GLN A 44 7.72 -5.62 3.21
C GLN A 44 7.53 -6.98 2.56
N LEU A 45 6.46 -7.70 2.89
CA LEU A 45 6.15 -9.00 2.29
C LEU A 45 6.07 -8.92 0.76
N LEU A 46 5.37 -7.92 0.22
CA LEU A 46 5.23 -7.72 -1.22
C LEU A 46 6.56 -7.39 -1.90
N ASN A 47 7.41 -6.60 -1.25
CA ASN A 47 8.72 -6.26 -1.78
C ASN A 47 9.70 -7.43 -1.75
N ASP A 48 9.72 -8.16 -0.65
CA ASP A 48 10.76 -9.15 -0.37
C ASP A 48 10.40 -10.52 -0.96
N SER A 49 9.13 -10.92 -0.90
CA SER A 49 8.67 -12.24 -1.36
C SER A 49 8.00 -12.20 -2.74
N TYR A 50 7.45 -11.06 -3.16
CA TYR A 50 6.75 -10.91 -4.44
C TYR A 50 7.49 -9.99 -5.43
N GLY A 51 8.77 -9.69 -5.17
CA GLY A 51 9.60 -8.89 -6.07
C GLY A 51 9.10 -7.46 -6.29
N GLY A 52 8.27 -6.94 -5.38
CA GLY A 52 7.68 -5.61 -5.47
C GLY A 52 6.51 -5.51 -6.45
N LYS A 53 5.91 -6.63 -6.85
CA LYS A 53 4.75 -6.62 -7.77
C LYS A 53 3.74 -7.72 -7.43
N LEU A 54 2.49 -7.32 -7.29
CA LEU A 54 1.33 -8.20 -7.20
C LEU A 54 0.27 -7.65 -8.16
N THR A 55 -0.38 -8.51 -8.94
CA THR A 55 -1.39 -8.08 -9.91
C THR A 55 -2.52 -9.07 -9.91
N ASP A 56 -3.75 -8.56 -9.89
CA ASP A 56 -4.97 -9.35 -9.98
C ASP A 56 -4.99 -10.50 -8.95
N TYR A 57 -4.60 -10.22 -7.71
CA TYR A 57 -4.63 -11.21 -6.64
C TYR A 57 -6.00 -11.23 -5.97
N TYR A 58 -6.76 -12.31 -6.22
CA TYR A 58 -8.11 -12.48 -5.70
C TYR A 58 -8.16 -13.39 -4.47
N LEU A 59 -8.99 -13.03 -3.50
CA LEU A 59 -9.29 -13.88 -2.35
C LEU A 59 -10.73 -13.70 -1.84
N LEU A 60 -11.26 -14.77 -1.26
CA LEU A 60 -12.49 -14.73 -0.47
C LEU A 60 -12.17 -14.30 0.97
N ALA A 61 -12.99 -13.43 1.54
CA ALA A 61 -12.84 -12.92 2.90
C ALA A 61 -13.99 -13.38 3.82
N ASN A 62 -14.48 -12.54 4.74
CA ASN A 62 -15.59 -12.89 5.63
C ASN A 62 -16.97 -12.79 4.97
N LEU A 63 -17.91 -13.47 5.63
CA LEU A 63 -19.32 -13.14 5.58
C LEU A 63 -19.62 -11.94 6.47
N TYR A 64 -20.60 -11.12 6.08
CA TYR A 64 -21.12 -10.03 6.89
C TYR A 64 -22.60 -9.76 6.54
N PRO A 65 -23.39 -9.15 7.45
CA PRO A 65 -24.79 -8.85 7.17
C PRO A 65 -24.96 -7.88 6.00
N ASP A 66 -25.92 -8.15 5.11
CA ASP A 66 -26.29 -7.19 4.06
C ASP A 66 -26.86 -5.91 4.70
N PRO A 67 -26.28 -4.72 4.43
CA PRO A 67 -26.81 -3.45 4.94
C PRO A 67 -28.25 -3.15 4.50
N GLN A 68 -28.69 -3.66 3.34
CA GLN A 68 -30.05 -3.48 2.82
C GLN A 68 -31.02 -4.54 3.35
N ALA A 69 -30.52 -5.72 3.69
CA ALA A 69 -31.30 -6.84 4.21
C ALA A 69 -30.55 -7.58 5.32
N PRO A 70 -30.52 -7.07 6.58
CA PRO A 70 -29.66 -7.60 7.64
C PRO A 70 -29.92 -9.06 8.04
N SER A 71 -31.05 -9.64 7.63
CA SER A 71 -31.36 -11.06 7.77
C SER A 71 -30.59 -11.97 6.79
N SER A 72 -29.94 -11.39 5.79
CA SER A 72 -29.12 -12.07 4.80
C SER A 72 -27.63 -11.79 5.02
N GLN A 73 -26.78 -12.61 4.42
CA GLN A 73 -25.33 -12.50 4.51
C GLN A 73 -24.73 -12.30 3.12
N LEU A 74 -23.74 -11.41 3.04
CA LEU A 74 -22.91 -11.19 1.88
C LEU A 74 -21.52 -11.76 2.15
N GLN A 75 -20.92 -12.34 1.11
CA GLN A 75 -19.54 -12.79 1.07
C GLN A 75 -18.69 -11.70 0.47
N ARG A 76 -17.69 -11.24 1.23
CA ARG A 76 -16.70 -10.29 0.74
C ARG A 76 -15.67 -10.99 -0.13
N VAL A 77 -15.32 -10.36 -1.25
CA VAL A 77 -14.29 -10.80 -2.20
C VAL A 77 -13.35 -9.62 -2.47
N ILE A 78 -12.05 -9.88 -2.46
CA ILE A 78 -11.02 -8.84 -2.52
C ILE A 78 -10.16 -9.09 -3.76
N CYS A 79 -9.86 -8.02 -4.50
CA CYS A 79 -8.80 -7.99 -5.50
C CYS A 79 -7.69 -7.03 -5.02
N VAL A 80 -6.43 -7.44 -5.13
CA VAL A 80 -5.28 -6.63 -4.72
C VAL A 80 -4.28 -6.47 -5.84
N ASP A 81 -3.87 -5.22 -6.05
CA ASP A 81 -2.75 -4.84 -6.90
C ASP A 81 -1.70 -4.11 -6.09
N TYR A 82 -0.43 -4.41 -6.36
CA TYR A 82 0.71 -3.69 -5.83
C TYR A 82 1.80 -3.54 -6.90
N ASP A 83 2.35 -2.33 -7.03
CA ASP A 83 3.48 -2.08 -7.92
C ASP A 83 4.45 -1.09 -7.27
N LYS A 84 5.61 -1.58 -6.84
CA LYS A 84 6.70 -0.80 -6.26
C LYS A 84 7.22 0.30 -7.19
N ALA A 85 7.20 0.04 -8.51
CA ALA A 85 7.70 1.00 -9.49
C ALA A 85 6.73 2.17 -9.74
N ARG A 86 5.48 2.05 -9.30
CA ARG A 86 4.47 3.10 -9.44
C ARG A 86 4.32 3.86 -8.13
N PHE A 87 4.53 5.18 -8.18
CA PHE A 87 4.31 6.09 -7.04
C PHE A 87 4.92 5.57 -5.73
N PHE A 88 6.16 5.06 -5.79
CA PHE A 88 6.91 4.55 -4.63
C PHE A 88 6.29 3.33 -3.90
N GLY A 89 5.35 2.63 -4.52
CA GLY A 89 4.67 1.48 -3.92
C GLY A 89 3.17 1.69 -3.87
N ARG A 90 2.54 1.80 -5.03
CA ARG A 90 1.08 1.94 -5.11
C ARG A 90 0.41 0.61 -4.80
N LEU A 91 -0.28 0.56 -3.66
CA LEU A 91 -1.17 -0.52 -3.25
C LEU A 91 -2.62 -0.13 -3.56
N ARG A 92 -3.38 -1.05 -4.15
CA ARG A 92 -4.82 -0.93 -4.33
C ARG A 92 -5.51 -2.17 -3.81
N ILE A 93 -6.55 -1.97 -3.04
CA ILE A 93 -7.42 -3.03 -2.54
C ILE A 93 -8.82 -2.70 -3.02
N TYR A 94 -9.36 -3.53 -3.89
CA TYR A 94 -10.72 -3.46 -4.37
C TYR A 94 -11.55 -4.50 -3.63
N VAL A 95 -12.73 -4.10 -3.19
CA VAL A 95 -13.64 -4.96 -2.42
C VAL A 95 -14.97 -5.01 -3.14
N ARG A 96 -15.43 -6.24 -3.37
CA ARG A 96 -16.76 -6.58 -3.86
C ARG A 96 -17.48 -7.45 -2.86
N SER A 97 -18.79 -7.50 -3.03
CA SER A 97 -19.65 -8.32 -2.22
C SER A 97 -20.60 -9.10 -3.11
N VAL A 98 -20.75 -10.38 -2.80
CA VAL A 98 -21.67 -11.28 -3.49
C VAL A 98 -22.58 -11.93 -2.45
N GLY A 99 -23.71 -12.49 -2.89
CA GLY A 99 -24.52 -13.32 -1.99
C GLY A 99 -23.70 -14.45 -1.37
N GLN A 100 -24.03 -14.84 -0.14
CA GLN A 100 -23.35 -15.95 0.54
C GLN A 100 -23.29 -17.20 -0.37
N LEU A 101 -22.07 -17.66 -0.63
CA LEU A 101 -21.83 -18.82 -1.46
C LEU A 101 -22.23 -20.11 -0.74
N THR A 102 -22.88 -21.02 -1.45
CA THR A 102 -23.14 -22.37 -0.96
C THR A 102 -21.86 -23.19 -0.90
N PRO A 103 -21.80 -24.27 -0.11
CA PRO A 103 -20.63 -25.15 -0.08
C PRO A 103 -20.23 -25.71 -1.46
N ASP A 104 -21.19 -25.92 -2.35
CA ASP A 104 -20.91 -26.40 -3.71
C ASP A 104 -20.33 -25.30 -4.60
N GLN A 105 -20.83 -24.05 -4.47
CA GLN A 105 -20.25 -22.90 -5.16
C GLN A 105 -18.81 -22.64 -4.70
N MET A 106 -18.53 -22.76 -3.40
CA MET A 106 -17.18 -22.62 -2.82
C MET A 106 -16.17 -23.66 -3.35
N LYS A 107 -16.64 -24.82 -3.82
CA LYS A 107 -15.79 -25.85 -4.44
C LYS A 107 -15.66 -25.68 -5.95
N THR A 108 -16.63 -25.04 -6.57
CA THR A 108 -16.75 -24.93 -8.02
C THR A 108 -16.01 -23.72 -8.56
N TYR A 109 -16.09 -22.58 -7.86
CA TYR A 109 -15.57 -21.31 -8.33
C TYR A 109 -14.33 -20.89 -7.56
N ASP A 110 -13.32 -20.40 -8.29
CA ASP A 110 -12.18 -19.73 -7.68
C ASP A 110 -12.53 -18.28 -7.28
N ALA A 111 -11.65 -17.65 -6.50
CA ALA A 111 -11.90 -16.30 -5.99
C ALA A 111 -12.05 -15.24 -7.10
N LYS A 112 -11.41 -15.44 -8.26
CA LYS A 112 -11.55 -14.51 -9.39
C LYS A 112 -12.93 -14.62 -10.01
N GLN A 113 -13.37 -15.85 -10.28
CA GLN A 113 -14.71 -16.10 -10.81
C GLN A 113 -15.79 -15.53 -9.89
N VAL A 114 -15.62 -15.70 -8.57
CA VAL A 114 -16.54 -15.09 -7.60
C VAL A 114 -16.46 -13.56 -7.63
N TYR A 115 -15.27 -12.97 -7.74
CA TYR A 115 -15.13 -11.51 -7.88
C TYR A 115 -15.87 -10.99 -9.12
N ASP A 116 -15.81 -11.75 -10.22
CA ASP A 116 -16.47 -11.41 -11.48
C ASP A 116 -18.01 -11.57 -11.40
N PHE A 117 -18.56 -12.27 -10.39
CA PHE A 117 -20.01 -12.29 -10.12
C PHE A 117 -20.51 -10.98 -9.50
N GLY A 118 -19.66 -10.26 -8.77
CA GLY A 118 -19.99 -8.94 -8.28
C GLY A 118 -20.04 -7.95 -9.43
N GLU A 119 -21.14 -7.24 -9.59
CA GLU A 119 -21.33 -6.31 -10.73
C GLU A 119 -20.46 -5.05 -10.60
N SER A 120 -20.20 -4.61 -9.37
CA SER A 120 -19.45 -3.38 -9.08
C SER A 120 -18.59 -3.52 -7.82
N ASP A 121 -17.54 -2.70 -7.75
CA ASP A 121 -16.73 -2.54 -6.53
C ASP A 121 -17.51 -1.70 -5.50
N ASP A 122 -17.66 -2.22 -4.28
CA ASP A 122 -18.31 -1.49 -3.18
C ASP A 122 -17.36 -0.48 -2.55
N THR A 123 -16.07 -0.83 -2.56
CA THR A 123 -15.04 -0.09 -1.85
C THR A 123 -13.70 -0.27 -2.54
N LYS A 124 -12.94 0.81 -2.61
CA LYS A 124 -11.54 0.79 -3.00
C LYS A 124 -10.69 1.59 -2.03
N TYR A 125 -9.59 0.99 -1.60
CA TYR A 125 -8.50 1.65 -0.90
C TYR A 125 -7.31 1.81 -1.85
N GLU A 126 -6.64 2.95 -1.76
CA GLU A 126 -5.39 3.18 -2.45
C GLU A 126 -4.38 3.82 -1.50
N LYS A 127 -3.18 3.26 -1.46
CA LYS A 127 -2.05 3.81 -0.71
C LYS A 127 -0.82 3.91 -1.59
N ILE A 128 -0.01 4.93 -1.33
CA ILE A 128 1.28 5.14 -1.99
C ILE A 128 2.45 5.11 -1.01
N ASP A 129 2.17 5.27 0.28
CA ASP A 129 3.16 5.22 1.34
C ASP A 129 2.80 4.12 2.36
N PRO A 130 3.80 3.47 2.97
CA PRO A 130 3.56 2.54 4.06
C PRO A 130 3.05 3.27 5.31
N GLY A 131 2.25 2.58 6.13
CA GLY A 131 1.69 3.08 7.39
C GLY A 131 0.16 3.10 7.43
N GLU A 132 -0.39 3.62 8.53
CA GLU A 132 -1.83 3.70 8.78
C GLU A 132 -2.58 4.48 7.69
N LEU A 133 -3.80 4.04 7.36
CA LEU A 133 -4.66 4.70 6.37
C LEU A 133 -5.09 6.10 6.85
N GLY A 134 -4.95 7.10 5.98
CA GLY A 134 -5.26 8.51 6.28
C GLY A 134 -4.09 9.46 6.07
N GLY A 135 -2.96 8.94 5.57
CA GLY A 135 -1.80 9.74 5.18
C GLY A 135 -2.05 10.56 3.91
N THR A 136 -1.11 11.46 3.61
CA THR A 136 -1.17 12.25 2.37
C THR A 136 -1.07 11.32 1.16
N GLY A 137 -2.02 11.42 0.23
CA GLY A 137 -2.04 10.63 -1.00
C GLY A 137 -2.79 9.29 -0.88
N ASP A 138 -3.25 8.94 0.31
CA ASP A 138 -4.18 7.83 0.49
C ASP A 138 -5.56 8.20 -0.07
N LEU A 139 -6.23 7.24 -0.71
CA LEU A 139 -7.60 7.39 -1.18
C LEU A 139 -8.48 6.29 -0.60
N TYR A 140 -9.67 6.70 -0.19
CA TYR A 140 -10.77 5.83 0.10
C TYR A 140 -11.94 6.19 -0.81
N LEU A 141 -12.42 5.20 -1.54
CA LEU A 141 -13.54 5.31 -2.44
C LEU A 141 -14.61 4.32 -1.99
N LYS A 142 -15.86 4.77 -1.93
CA LYS A 142 -16.99 3.95 -1.52
C LYS A 142 -18.16 4.18 -2.47
N ALA A 143 -18.83 3.10 -2.86
CA ALA A 143 -20.09 3.18 -3.59
C ALA A 143 -21.22 3.58 -2.63
N SER A 144 -22.16 4.39 -3.13
CA SER A 144 -23.45 4.60 -2.46
C SER A 144 -24.47 3.65 -3.08
N ALA A 145 -24.81 2.55 -2.39
CA ALA A 145 -25.60 1.45 -2.96
C ALA A 145 -24.99 0.99 -4.30
N ASP A 146 -25.78 0.93 -5.39
CA ASP A 146 -25.34 0.45 -6.71
C ASP A 146 -24.67 1.56 -7.57
N GLY A 147 -24.26 2.66 -6.94
CA GLY A 147 -23.60 3.80 -7.60
C GLY A 147 -22.12 3.55 -7.89
N PRO A 148 -21.48 4.40 -8.72
CA PRO A 148 -20.04 4.31 -8.94
C PRO A 148 -19.26 4.61 -7.65
N LEU A 149 -18.02 4.13 -7.60
CA LEU A 149 -17.07 4.50 -6.56
C LEU A 149 -16.83 6.02 -6.57
N VAL A 150 -17.05 6.67 -5.43
CA VAL A 150 -16.78 8.10 -5.21
C VAL A 150 -15.88 8.30 -4.01
N THR A 151 -15.11 9.39 -4.00
CA THR A 151 -14.20 9.69 -2.87
C THR A 151 -15.01 9.91 -1.60
N ALA A 152 -14.63 9.19 -0.55
CA ALA A 152 -15.26 9.24 0.76
C ALA A 152 -14.22 9.63 1.82
N PRO A 153 -14.64 10.25 2.94
CA PRO A 153 -13.74 10.56 4.04
C PRO A 153 -13.18 9.28 4.67
N ILE A 154 -11.90 9.29 5.04
CA ILE A 154 -11.25 8.21 5.79
C ILE A 154 -11.63 8.37 7.27
N THR A 155 -12.74 7.74 7.66
CA THR A 155 -13.20 7.66 9.06
C THR A 155 -12.47 6.55 9.82
N ASP A 156 -12.64 6.49 11.14
CA ASP A 156 -12.07 5.43 11.95
C ASP A 156 -12.62 4.05 11.56
N GLU A 157 -13.90 3.96 11.17
CA GLU A 157 -14.48 2.72 10.63
C GLU A 157 -13.79 2.31 9.33
N ALA A 158 -13.52 3.26 8.43
CA ALA A 158 -12.83 2.95 7.18
C ALA A 158 -11.39 2.45 7.43
N ARG A 159 -10.69 3.00 8.44
CA ARG A 159 -9.36 2.52 8.86
C ARG A 159 -9.43 1.13 9.48
N GLN A 160 -10.39 0.90 10.38
CA GLN A 160 -10.59 -0.42 11.00
C GLN A 160 -10.92 -1.49 9.97
N ASP A 161 -11.78 -1.18 9.00
CA ASP A 161 -12.10 -2.10 7.91
C ASP A 161 -10.85 -2.40 7.07
N TYR A 162 -10.08 -1.37 6.71
CA TYR A 162 -8.83 -1.52 5.97
C TYR A 162 -7.80 -2.38 6.72
N ASP A 163 -7.55 -2.11 8.00
CA ASP A 163 -6.62 -2.89 8.83
C ASP A 163 -7.08 -4.34 8.97
N MET A 164 -8.39 -4.57 9.07
CA MET A 164 -8.98 -5.90 9.09
C MET A 164 -8.77 -6.64 7.76
N LEU A 165 -8.92 -5.98 6.61
CA LEU A 165 -8.61 -6.56 5.30
C LEU A 165 -7.16 -7.05 5.26
N ILE A 166 -6.22 -6.24 5.74
CA ILE A 166 -4.80 -6.58 5.74
C ILE A 166 -4.49 -7.71 6.72
N THR A 167 -4.85 -7.52 7.99
CA THR A 167 -4.41 -8.39 9.09
C THR A 167 -5.08 -9.76 9.05
N LYS A 168 -6.38 -9.82 8.73
CA LYS A 168 -7.14 -11.08 8.77
C LYS A 168 -7.11 -11.84 7.45
N TYR A 169 -6.90 -11.16 6.33
CA TYR A 169 -7.03 -11.79 5.00
C TYR A 169 -5.76 -11.69 4.17
N LEU A 170 -5.25 -10.49 3.87
CA LEU A 170 -4.14 -10.35 2.91
C LEU A 170 -2.84 -10.93 3.43
N LEU A 171 -2.39 -10.52 4.62
CA LEU A 171 -1.14 -11.01 5.20
C LEU A 171 -1.15 -12.54 5.36
N PRO A 172 -2.16 -13.16 6.00
CA PRO A 172 -2.21 -14.61 6.13
C PRO A 172 -2.30 -15.35 4.80
N ALA A 173 -3.00 -14.80 3.80
CA ALA A 173 -3.13 -15.45 2.49
C ALA A 173 -1.82 -15.40 1.70
N LEU A 174 -1.11 -14.28 1.73
CA LEU A 174 0.13 -14.07 1.01
C LEU A 174 1.35 -14.75 1.66
N GLN A 175 1.32 -15.00 2.98
CA GLN A 175 2.39 -15.72 3.68
C GLN A 175 2.31 -17.25 3.52
N LYS A 176 1.14 -17.78 3.12
CA LYS A 176 0.94 -19.24 2.91
C LYS A 176 1.45 -19.72 1.56
N LYS A 177 1.80 -18.81 0.65
CA LYS A 177 2.35 -19.12 -0.67
C LYS A 177 3.88 -19.06 -0.62
#